data_AF-A0A128FAQ1-F1
#
_entry.id   AF-A0A128FAQ1-F1
#
_cell.length_a   1.000
_cell.length_b   1.000
_cell.length_c   1.000
_cell.angle_alpha   90.00
_cell.angle_beta   90.00
_cell.angle_gamma   90.00
#
_symmetry.space_group_name_H-M   'P 1'
#
loop_
_entity.id
_entity.type
_entity.pdbx_description
1 polymer ?
#
loop_
_entity_poly.entity_id
_entity_poly.type
_entity_poly.pdbx_seq_one_letter_code
_entity_poly.pdbx_strand_id
1 'polypeptide(L)' 'MKAVLIATSLLLITGCTAEVGRKMAEDECYQIQNNVDREQCFKDVKRTFKNY' A
#
# COMPACT_ATOMS: atom_id res chain seq x y z
N MET A 1 2.37 10.13 -42.92
CA MET A 1 3.14 10.37 -41.69
C MET A 1 2.33 9.82 -40.51
N LYS A 2 2.58 8.58 -40.08
CA LYS A 2 2.03 8.00 -38.84
C LYS A 2 3.20 7.79 -37.90
N ALA A 3 3.40 8.73 -37.00
CA ALA A 3 4.42 8.65 -35.99
C ALA A 3 3.83 9.07 -34.65
N VAL A 4 4.20 8.31 -33.61
CA VAL A 4 4.10 8.63 -32.18
C VAL A 4 2.67 8.49 -31.65
N LEU A 5 2.35 7.58 -30.72
CA LEU A 5 2.83 7.46 -29.33
C LEU A 5 2.74 5.97 -28.93
N ILE A 6 3.84 5.22 -28.76
CA ILE A 6 4.73 5.17 -27.59
C ILE A 6 3.98 5.16 -26.25
N ALA A 7 3.94 3.94 -25.70
CA ALA A 7 4.17 3.60 -24.29
C ALA A 7 3.40 4.37 -23.21
N THR A 8 2.30 3.79 -22.76
CA THR A 8 1.69 4.17 -21.47
C THR A 8 1.22 3.00 -20.61
N SER A 9 1.54 1.75 -20.99
CA SER A 9 1.11 0.57 -20.23
C SER A 9 2.08 0.12 -19.14
N LEU A 10 3.24 0.79 -18.97
CA LEU A 10 4.33 0.30 -18.09
C LEU A 10 4.41 0.94 -16.69
N LEU A 11 3.39 1.69 -16.24
CA LEU A 11 3.42 2.37 -14.93
C LEU A 11 2.41 1.84 -13.90
N LEU A 12 1.68 0.77 -14.17
CA LEU A 12 0.69 0.19 -13.23
C LEU A 12 1.24 -0.93 -12.34
N ILE A 13 2.54 -1.23 -12.38
CA ILE A 13 3.14 -2.34 -11.63
C ILE A 13 3.79 -1.87 -10.30
N THR A 14 3.73 -0.59 -9.96
CA THR A 14 4.33 -0.08 -8.70
C THR A 14 3.48 -0.35 -7.46
N GLY A 15 2.30 -0.98 -7.59
CA GLY A 15 1.35 -1.20 -6.50
C GLY A 15 1.26 -2.63 -5.93
N CYS A 16 2.16 -3.56 -6.28
CA CYS A 16 2.04 -4.97 -5.87
C CYS A 16 3.20 -5.48 -5.01
N THR A 17 3.99 -4.60 -4.39
CA THR A 17 4.96 -5.06 -3.39
C THR A 17 4.33 -5.07 -2.01
N ALA A 18 4.73 -6.04 -1.19
CA ALA A 18 4.29 -6.13 0.20
C ALA A 18 4.59 -4.86 1.00
N GLU A 19 5.67 -4.15 0.66
CA GLU A 19 6.03 -2.87 1.26
C GLU A 19 5.00 -1.77 0.97
N VAL A 20 4.55 -1.64 -0.28
CA VAL A 20 3.54 -0.64 -0.66
C VAL A 20 2.21 -0.97 0.00
N GLY A 21 1.81 -2.26 0.02
CA GLY A 21 0.61 -2.71 0.72
C GLY A 21 0.66 -2.45 2.22
N ARG A 22 1.82 -2.68 2.86
CA ARG A 22 2.03 -2.38 4.29
C ARG A 22 1.84 -0.89 4.57
N LYS A 23 2.46 -0.03 3.76
CA LYS A 23 2.38 1.42 3.94
C LYS A 23 0.94 1.94 3.80
N MET A 24 0.20 1.47 2.80
CA MET A 24 -1.21 1.83 2.63
C MET A 24 -2.04 1.43 3.86
N ALA A 25 -1.83 0.22 4.39
CA ALA A 25 -2.55 -0.25 5.57
C ALA A 25 -2.14 0.51 6.86
N GLU A 26 -0.87 0.89 7.00
CA GLU A 26 -0.40 1.76 8.10
C GLU A 26 -1.06 3.16 8.03
N ASP A 27 -1.19 3.73 6.83
CA ASP A 27 -1.87 5.02 6.61
C ASP A 27 -3.36 4.96 7.00
N GLU A 28 -4.04 3.84 6.74
CA GLU A 28 -5.41 3.61 7.21
C GLU A 28 -5.49 3.58 8.74
N CYS A 29 -4.53 2.92 9.41
CA CYS A 29 -4.49 2.91 10.88
C CYS A 29 -4.35 4.32 11.47
N TYR A 30 -3.58 5.22 10.84
CA TYR A 30 -3.43 6.60 11.33
C TYR A 30 -4.73 7.40 11.31
N GLN A 31 -5.72 7.02 10.49
CA GLN A 31 -7.02 7.70 10.45
C GLN A 31 -7.94 7.33 11.63
N ILE A 32 -7.60 6.26 12.38
CA ILE A 32 -8.38 5.82 13.54
C ILE A 32 -8.14 6.78 14.72
N GLN A 33 -9.22 7.42 15.17
CA GLN A 33 -9.17 8.38 16.29
C GLN A 33 -8.99 7.69 17.64
N ASN A 34 -9.56 6.50 17.83
CA ASN A 34 -9.41 5.75 19.05
C ASN A 34 -7.99 5.14 19.13
N ASN A 35 -7.26 5.47 20.20
CA ASN A 35 -5.87 5.04 20.35
C ASN A 35 -5.71 3.52 20.50
N VAL A 36 -6.65 2.84 21.17
CA VAL A 36 -6.63 1.38 21.37
C VAL A 36 -6.87 0.67 20.04
N ASP A 37 -7.88 1.10 19.30
CA ASP A 37 -8.21 0.53 17.99
C ASP A 37 -7.10 0.79 16.98
N ARG A 38 -6.48 1.97 17.03
CA ARG A 38 -5.31 2.30 16.20
C ARG A 38 -4.11 1.41 16.52
N GLU A 39 -3.80 1.20 17.79
CA GLU A 39 -2.69 0.32 18.19
C GLU A 39 -2.95 -1.12 17.74
N GLN A 40 -4.18 -1.60 17.88
CA GLN A 40 -4.58 -2.92 17.41
C GLN A 40 -4.42 -3.04 15.89
N CYS A 41 -4.86 -2.03 15.14
CA CYS A 41 -4.68 -1.96 13.69
C CYS A 41 -3.20 -2.11 13.29
N PHE A 42 -2.27 -1.38 13.91
CA PHE A 42 -0.84 -1.52 13.63
C PHE A 42 -0.29 -2.91 13.94
N LYS A 43 -0.75 -3.55 15.02
CA LYS A 43 -0.36 -4.93 15.36
C LYS A 43 -0.84 -5.91 14.29
N ASP A 44 -2.04 -5.71 13.76
CA ASP A 44 -2.63 -6.56 12.74
C ASP A 44 -1.92 -6.39 11.39
N VAL A 45 -1.63 -5.15 10.98
CA VAL A 45 -0.80 -4.86 9.79
C VAL A 45 0.57 -5.53 9.94
N LYS A 46 1.26 -5.33 11.05
CA LYS A 46 2.57 -5.97 11.30
C LYS A 46 2.49 -7.49 11.25
N ARG A 47 1.41 -8.10 11.76
CA ARG A 47 1.21 -9.56 11.71
C ARG A 47 1.01 -10.04 10.27
N THR A 48 0.18 -9.35 9.50
CA THR A 48 -0.14 -9.68 8.11
C THR A 48 1.11 -9.66 7.23
N PHE A 49 1.96 -8.64 7.38
CA PHE A 49 3.15 -8.47 6.56
C PHE A 49 4.42 -9.12 7.13
N LYS A 50 4.35 -9.88 8.24
CA LYS A 50 5.53 -10.46 8.91
C LYS A 50 6.33 -11.45 8.05
N ASN A 51 5.67 -12.09 7.07
CA ASN A 51 6.23 -13.18 6.27
C ASN A 51 6.28 -12.86 4.77
N TYR A 52 5.99 -11.61 4.39
CA TYR A 52 6.06 -11.13 3.01
C TYR A 52 7.36 -10.37 2.75
#